data_AF-A0A178M1U2-F1
#
_entry.id   AF-A0A178M1U2-F1
#
_cell.length_a   1.000
_cell.length_b   1.000
_cell.length_c   1.000
_cell.angle_alpha   90.00
_cell.angle_beta   90.00
_cell.angle_gamma   90.00
#
_symmetry.space_group_name_H-M   'P 1'
#
loop_
_entity.id
_entity.type
_entity.pdbx_description
1 polymer ?
#
loop_
_entity_poly.entity_id
_entity_poly.type
_entity_poly.pdbx_seq_one_letter_code
_entity_poly.pdbx_strand_id
1 'polypeptide(L)'
;MAAVIGQLDAVSPTDAKTFDAVLTIDDDADVPGGVSILEPGSSHQAVVQAGPDRAGTEPRWLLVKLPDAHGTGSDQDFLLASSGDGAPLHHAVLPADPVAPLYSSLWLYLAGLQPVLFGVRTSTEGPDVRFAAGDELSFVISSPVGRFRSIGTLLLKKPHQGPARFSGGNSGGGIRPLPPVNFY
;
A
#
# COMPACT_ATOMS: atom_id res chain seq x y z
N MET A 1 19.86 -14.36 7.51
CA MET A 1 18.78 -15.30 7.11
C MET A 1 18.17 -14.72 5.85
N ALA A 2 18.44 -15.32 4.68
CA ALA A 2 18.04 -14.79 3.38
C ALA A 2 16.56 -15.15 3.12
N ALA A 3 15.72 -14.14 2.89
CA ALA A 3 14.35 -14.35 2.48
C ALA A 3 14.34 -14.70 0.99
N VAL A 4 13.83 -15.89 0.65
CA VAL A 4 13.60 -16.32 -0.72
C VAL A 4 12.41 -15.54 -1.27
N ILE A 5 12.70 -14.66 -2.22
CA ILE A 5 11.73 -13.93 -3.05
C ILE A 5 11.08 -14.98 -3.97
N GLY A 6 9.87 -15.45 -3.64
CA GLY A 6 9.20 -16.42 -4.50
C GLY A 6 7.88 -17.02 -4.02
N GLN A 7 7.48 -16.83 -2.76
CA GLN A 7 6.25 -17.42 -2.24
C GLN A 7 5.39 -16.35 -1.54
N LEU A 8 4.59 -15.65 -2.34
CA LEU A 8 3.75 -14.52 -1.91
C LEU A 8 2.57 -14.91 -1.02
N ASP A 9 2.20 -16.19 -0.98
CA ASP A 9 1.18 -16.71 -0.06
C ASP A 9 1.61 -16.60 1.42
N ALA A 10 2.89 -16.32 1.69
CA ALA A 10 3.46 -16.22 3.03
C ALA A 10 3.57 -14.78 3.59
N VAL A 11 3.24 -13.73 2.82
CA VAL A 11 3.37 -12.32 3.26
C VAL A 11 2.03 -11.75 3.71
N SER A 12 1.22 -12.56 4.41
CA SER A 12 0.10 -12.03 5.18
C SER A 12 0.66 -11.59 6.52
N PRO A 13 0.56 -10.31 6.92
CA PRO A 13 1.05 -9.90 8.23
C PRO A 13 0.28 -10.70 9.29
N THR A 14 1.02 -11.53 10.02
CA THR A 14 0.53 -12.24 11.20
C THR A 14 0.39 -11.24 12.33
N ASP A 15 -0.56 -11.46 13.25
CA ASP A 15 -0.85 -10.48 14.33
C ASP A 15 -1.21 -9.08 13.79
N ALA A 16 -2.09 -9.05 12.80
CA ALA A 16 -2.53 -7.85 12.09
C ALA A 16 -3.97 -7.47 12.44
N LYS A 17 -4.26 -6.18 12.38
CA LYS A 17 -5.62 -5.63 12.43
C LYS A 17 -6.12 -5.38 11.01
N THR A 18 -7.40 -5.65 10.80
CA THR A 18 -8.07 -5.38 9.52
C THR A 18 -9.17 -4.34 9.71
N PHE A 19 -9.33 -3.46 8.74
CA PHE A 19 -10.31 -2.38 8.73
C PHE A 19 -11.03 -2.34 7.39
N ASP A 20 -12.34 -2.07 7.41
CA ASP A 20 -13.01 -1.49 6.24
C ASP A 20 -12.44 -0.08 6.08
N ALA A 21 -12.28 0.39 4.85
CA ALA A 21 -11.73 1.70 4.55
C ALA A 21 -12.34 2.27 3.28
N VAL A 22 -12.08 3.55 3.04
CA VAL A 22 -12.41 4.21 1.77
C VAL A 22 -11.15 4.92 1.28
N LEU A 23 -10.72 4.59 0.07
CA LEU A 23 -9.70 5.34 -0.66
C LEU A 23 -10.39 6.40 -1.52
N THR A 24 -9.99 7.65 -1.38
CA THR A 24 -10.46 8.75 -2.23
C THR A 24 -9.26 9.40 -2.89
N ILE A 25 -9.32 9.60 -4.21
CA ILE A 25 -8.30 10.31 -4.97
C ILE A 25 -8.66 11.79 -4.98
N ASP A 26 -7.69 12.65 -4.68
CA ASP A 26 -7.91 14.10 -4.60
C ASP A 26 -8.33 14.66 -5.97
N ASP A 27 -9.19 15.68 -6.00
CA ASP A 27 -9.70 16.27 -7.24
C ASP A 27 -8.60 16.90 -8.12
N ASP A 28 -7.50 17.34 -7.48
CA ASP A 28 -6.33 17.94 -8.12
C ASP A 28 -5.13 16.99 -8.20
N ALA A 29 -5.35 15.69 -7.96
CA ALA A 29 -4.29 14.70 -7.96
C ALA A 29 -3.60 14.64 -9.35
N ASP A 30 -2.31 14.95 -9.37
CA ASP A 30 -1.45 14.65 -10.52
C ASP A 30 -1.22 13.14 -10.54
N VAL A 31 -1.70 12.43 -11.54
CA VAL A 31 -1.68 10.96 -11.61
C VAL A 31 -1.48 10.49 -13.04
N PRO A 32 -0.92 9.29 -13.25
CA PRO A 32 -0.87 8.69 -14.57
C PRO A 32 -2.26 8.55 -15.19
N GLY A 33 -2.40 9.05 -16.42
CA GLY A 33 -3.67 8.98 -17.15
C GLY A 33 -4.01 7.56 -17.59
N GLY A 34 -5.31 7.31 -17.84
CA GLY A 34 -5.81 6.04 -18.36
C GLY A 34 -5.91 4.92 -17.31
N VAL A 35 -5.93 5.28 -16.03
CA VAL A 35 -6.08 4.35 -14.90
C VAL A 35 -7.31 4.78 -14.08
N SER A 36 -8.42 4.05 -14.22
CA SER A 36 -9.72 4.43 -13.62
C SER A 36 -9.68 4.53 -12.10
N ILE A 37 -8.92 3.66 -11.43
CA ILE A 37 -8.85 3.69 -9.96
C ILE A 37 -8.08 4.89 -9.41
N LEU A 38 -7.31 5.58 -10.27
CA LEU A 38 -6.57 6.79 -9.94
C LEU A 38 -7.26 8.03 -10.48
N GLU A 39 -8.47 7.92 -11.04
CA GLU A 39 -9.17 9.09 -11.58
C GLU A 39 -9.40 10.14 -10.48
N PRO A 40 -9.03 11.41 -10.68
CA PRO A 40 -9.26 12.46 -9.69
C PRO A 40 -10.72 12.55 -9.25
N GLY A 41 -10.95 12.69 -7.94
CA GLY A 41 -12.28 12.70 -7.33
C GLY A 41 -12.95 11.32 -7.21
N SER A 42 -12.32 10.25 -7.70
CA SER A 42 -12.86 8.89 -7.53
C SER A 42 -12.75 8.39 -6.09
N SER A 43 -13.69 7.53 -5.70
CA SER A 43 -13.71 6.91 -4.37
C SER A 43 -13.99 5.42 -4.46
N HIS A 44 -13.21 4.63 -3.71
CA HIS A 44 -13.19 3.18 -3.75
C HIS A 44 -13.36 2.62 -2.35
N GLN A 45 -14.23 1.61 -2.22
CA GLN A 45 -14.23 0.79 -1.01
C GLN A 45 -12.90 0.06 -0.90
N ALA A 46 -12.40 -0.06 0.31
CA ALA A 46 -11.12 -0.69 0.59
C ALA A 46 -11.21 -1.59 1.81
N VAL A 47 -10.32 -2.57 1.89
CA VAL A 47 -10.02 -3.35 3.09
C VAL A 47 -8.53 -3.20 3.36
N VAL A 48 -8.19 -2.74 4.55
CA VAL A 48 -6.81 -2.47 4.96
C VAL A 48 -6.42 -3.44 6.06
N GLN A 49 -5.32 -4.17 5.87
CA GLN A 49 -4.74 -5.03 6.89
C GLN A 49 -3.35 -4.50 7.27
N ALA A 50 -3.17 -4.17 8.54
CA ALA A 50 -1.95 -3.56 9.07
C ALA A 50 -1.33 -4.46 10.14
N GLY A 51 -0.04 -4.74 10.04
CA GLY A 51 0.66 -5.49 11.08
C GLY A 51 2.12 -5.81 10.78
N PRO A 52 2.84 -6.43 11.72
CA PRO A 52 2.33 -6.86 13.03
C PRO A 52 2.16 -5.70 14.02
N ASP A 53 1.13 -5.77 14.87
CA ASP A 53 0.71 -4.70 15.79
C ASP A 53 1.44 -4.72 17.15
N ARG A 54 2.75 -4.95 17.13
CA ARG A 54 3.60 -5.12 18.33
C ARG A 54 4.94 -4.40 18.22
N ALA A 55 5.45 -3.94 19.35
CA ALA A 55 6.77 -3.32 19.43
C ALA A 55 7.88 -4.30 19.01
N GLY A 56 8.92 -3.78 18.34
CA GLY A 56 10.06 -4.58 17.91
C GLY A 56 10.83 -3.93 16.76
N THR A 57 11.88 -4.61 16.28
CA THR A 57 12.75 -4.16 15.17
C THR A 57 12.40 -4.82 13.83
N GLU A 58 11.21 -5.41 13.73
CA GLU A 58 10.75 -6.02 12.49
C GLU A 58 10.08 -4.98 11.58
N PRO A 59 10.02 -5.24 10.28
CA PRO A 59 9.27 -4.40 9.35
C PRO A 59 7.76 -4.47 9.61
N ARG A 60 7.07 -3.38 9.28
CA ARG A 60 5.60 -3.30 9.27
C ARG A 60 5.08 -3.44 7.86
N TRP A 61 3.89 -4.01 7.74
CA TRP A 61 3.22 -4.24 6.47
C TRP A 61 1.86 -3.58 6.48
N LEU A 62 1.50 -3.04 5.32
CA LEU A 62 0.19 -2.51 5.05
C LEU A 62 -0.30 -3.13 3.74
N LEU A 63 -1.35 -3.93 3.82
CA LEU A 63 -2.08 -4.44 2.66
C LEU A 63 -3.31 -3.57 2.44
N VAL A 64 -3.41 -2.96 1.27
CA VAL A 64 -4.58 -2.21 0.84
C VAL A 64 -5.23 -2.97 -0.31
N LYS A 65 -6.45 -3.45 -0.10
CA LYS A 65 -7.26 -4.15 -1.10
C LYS A 65 -8.44 -3.27 -1.50
N LEU A 66 -8.66 -3.10 -2.80
CA LEU A 66 -9.83 -2.45 -3.37
C LEU A 66 -10.70 -3.53 -4.04
N PRO A 67 -11.76 -4.01 -3.37
CA PRO A 67 -12.64 -5.03 -3.93
C PRO A 67 -13.35 -4.53 -5.19
N ASP A 68 -13.49 -5.40 -6.18
CA ASP A 68 -14.23 -5.11 -7.44
C ASP A 68 -13.74 -3.86 -8.20
N ALA A 69 -12.50 -3.41 -7.95
CA ALA A 69 -11.95 -2.16 -8.51
C ALA A 69 -11.92 -2.14 -10.05
N HIS A 70 -11.87 -3.31 -10.68
CA HIS A 70 -11.87 -3.48 -12.14
C HIS A 70 -13.13 -4.19 -12.65
N GLY A 71 -14.21 -4.15 -11.86
CA GLY A 71 -15.46 -4.89 -12.08
C GLY A 71 -15.62 -6.05 -11.09
N THR A 72 -16.81 -6.65 -11.07
CA THR A 72 -17.17 -7.69 -10.09
C THR A 72 -16.18 -8.87 -10.09
N GLY A 73 -15.65 -9.20 -8.92
CA GLY A 73 -14.64 -10.23 -8.67
C GLY A 73 -13.22 -9.84 -9.06
N SER A 74 -12.99 -8.61 -9.51
CA SER A 74 -11.70 -8.15 -10.02
C SER A 74 -11.13 -7.04 -9.14
N ASP A 75 -10.37 -7.45 -8.13
CA ASP A 75 -9.81 -6.53 -7.14
C ASP A 75 -8.54 -5.84 -7.63
N GLN A 76 -8.15 -4.78 -6.94
CA GLN A 76 -6.79 -4.25 -6.94
C GLN A 76 -6.17 -4.40 -5.56
N ASP A 77 -4.99 -5.01 -5.48
CA ASP A 77 -4.27 -5.17 -4.22
C ASP A 77 -2.93 -4.41 -4.26
N PHE A 78 -2.56 -3.79 -3.13
CA PHE A 78 -1.27 -3.16 -2.89
C PHE A 78 -0.67 -3.72 -1.61
N LEU A 79 0.48 -4.39 -1.72
CA LEU A 79 1.27 -4.85 -0.57
C LEU A 79 2.44 -3.89 -0.33
N LEU A 80 2.41 -3.23 0.81
CA LEU A 80 3.34 -2.19 1.19
C LEU A 80 4.11 -2.60 2.44
N ALA A 81 5.37 -2.17 2.54
CA ALA A 81 6.24 -2.39 3.69
C ALA A 81 6.78 -1.08 4.22
N SER A 82 7.05 -1.01 5.53
CA SER A 82 7.71 0.14 6.15
C SER A 82 9.03 0.44 5.46
N SER A 83 9.21 1.68 5.02
CA SER A 83 10.31 2.09 4.16
C SER A 83 10.68 3.56 4.34
N GLY A 84 11.70 4.02 3.62
CA GLY A 84 12.11 5.43 3.61
C GLY A 84 11.69 6.15 2.34
N ASP A 85 11.70 7.48 2.36
CA ASP A 85 11.36 8.33 1.21
C ASP A 85 12.60 8.64 0.34
N GLY A 86 12.40 8.75 -0.97
CA GLY A 86 13.40 8.84 -2.01
C GLY A 86 13.99 7.49 -2.45
N ALA A 87 14.51 7.45 -3.67
CA ALA A 87 15.39 6.36 -4.09
C ALA A 87 16.76 6.43 -3.34
N PRO A 88 17.36 5.29 -2.97
CA PRO A 88 16.86 3.92 -3.14
C PRO A 88 15.94 3.45 -2.00
N LEU A 89 15.67 4.30 -1.02
CA LEU A 89 14.99 3.93 0.23
C LEU A 89 13.53 3.47 0.04
N HIS A 90 12.86 3.87 -1.04
CA HIS A 90 11.52 3.39 -1.38
C HIS A 90 11.44 1.86 -1.56
N HIS A 91 12.57 1.18 -1.80
CA HIS A 91 12.64 -0.28 -1.90
C HIS A 91 13.31 -0.94 -0.68
N ALA A 92 13.77 -0.14 0.28
CA ALA A 92 14.37 -0.65 1.50
C ALA A 92 13.28 -0.99 2.52
N VAL A 93 13.21 -2.25 2.92
CA VAL A 93 12.36 -2.68 4.02
C VAL A 93 13.07 -2.31 5.33
N LEU A 94 12.52 -1.35 6.06
CA LEU A 94 13.12 -0.80 7.27
C LEU A 94 12.38 -1.28 8.52
N PRO A 95 13.11 -1.58 9.62
CA PRO A 95 12.52 -1.65 10.95
C PRO A 95 11.72 -0.39 11.27
N ALA A 96 10.59 -0.54 11.94
CA ALA A 96 9.82 0.59 12.41
C ALA A 96 9.10 0.26 13.72
N ASP A 97 8.67 1.30 14.43
CA ASP A 97 7.65 1.19 15.45
C ASP A 97 6.35 0.58 14.87
N PRO A 98 5.35 0.19 15.69
CA PRO A 98 4.13 -0.48 15.20
C PRO A 98 3.42 0.27 14.07
N VAL A 99 3.51 1.60 14.06
CA VAL A 99 3.13 2.44 12.92
C VAL A 99 4.36 3.15 12.39
N ALA A 100 4.67 2.90 11.11
CA ALA A 100 5.76 3.54 10.38
C ALA A 100 5.31 4.87 9.75
N PRO A 101 6.22 5.82 9.47
CA PRO A 101 5.87 7.09 8.84
C PRO A 101 5.51 6.93 7.37
N LEU A 102 6.06 5.89 6.72
CA LEU A 102 5.86 5.57 5.31
C LEU A 102 5.86 4.06 5.11
N TYR A 103 4.90 3.61 4.31
CA TYR A 103 4.84 2.28 3.73
C TYR A 103 4.91 2.41 2.21
N SER A 104 5.78 1.66 1.54
CA SER A 104 5.89 1.68 0.08
C SER A 104 5.77 0.30 -0.54
N SER A 105 5.37 0.27 -1.80
CA SER A 105 5.35 -0.95 -2.60
C SER A 105 6.77 -1.43 -2.87
N LEU A 106 7.01 -2.71 -2.66
CA LEU A 106 8.30 -3.33 -2.98
C LEU A 106 8.51 -3.51 -4.48
N TRP A 107 7.42 -3.56 -5.25
CA TRP A 107 7.45 -3.61 -6.71
C TRP A 107 7.16 -2.24 -7.31
N LEU A 108 7.76 -2.04 -8.48
CA LEU A 108 7.30 -1.03 -9.42
C LEU A 108 6.01 -1.49 -10.06
N TYR A 109 5.12 -0.55 -10.34
CA TYR A 109 3.94 -0.77 -11.15
C TYR A 109 4.06 0.04 -12.44
N LEU A 110 3.51 -0.47 -13.53
CA LEU A 110 3.09 0.39 -14.63
C LEU A 110 1.66 0.84 -14.35
N ALA A 111 1.46 2.14 -14.22
CA ALA A 111 0.16 2.79 -14.26
C ALA A 111 0.00 3.44 -15.64
N GLY A 112 -0.86 2.86 -16.48
CA GLY A 112 -0.85 3.09 -17.92
C GLY A 112 0.49 2.67 -18.51
N LEU A 113 1.27 3.66 -18.97
CA LEU A 113 2.63 3.47 -19.48
C LEU A 113 3.72 4.01 -18.55
N GLN A 114 3.34 4.58 -17.39
CA GLN A 114 4.27 5.24 -16.50
C GLN A 114 4.69 4.30 -15.36
N PRO A 115 6.00 4.10 -15.12
CA PRO A 115 6.47 3.36 -13.96
C PRO A 115 6.29 4.19 -12.70
N VAL A 116 5.67 3.61 -11.69
CA VAL A 116 5.33 4.25 -10.42
C VAL A 116 5.50 3.32 -9.23
N LEU A 117 5.65 3.92 -8.06
CA LEU A 117 5.55 3.27 -6.75
C LEU A 117 4.33 3.82 -6.04
N PHE A 118 3.63 2.95 -5.31
CA PHE A 118 2.54 3.35 -4.43
C PHE A 118 3.01 3.30 -2.98
N GLY A 119 2.37 4.08 -2.14
CA GLY A 119 2.65 4.06 -0.71
C GLY A 119 1.52 4.64 0.11
N VAL A 120 1.70 4.57 1.41
CA VAL A 120 0.83 5.20 2.41
C VAL A 120 1.71 5.92 3.43
N ARG A 121 1.41 7.19 3.71
CA ARG A 121 2.02 7.94 4.81
C ARG A 121 1.06 8.04 5.98
N THR A 122 1.64 8.06 7.18
CA THR A 122 0.91 8.28 8.43
C THR A 122 1.33 9.64 9.00
N SER A 123 0.39 10.32 9.67
CA SER A 123 0.67 11.60 10.34
C SER A 123 1.25 11.42 11.75
N THR A 124 1.19 10.21 12.30
CA THR A 124 1.60 9.87 13.66
C THR A 124 2.33 8.54 13.66
N GLU A 125 3.46 8.49 14.36
CA GLU A 125 4.32 7.32 14.51
C GLU A 125 4.82 7.22 15.96
N GLY A 126 5.29 6.05 16.36
CA GLY A 126 5.89 5.82 17.66
C GLY A 126 5.52 4.48 18.30
N PRO A 127 6.18 4.10 19.40
CA PRO A 127 6.10 2.77 19.99
C PRO A 127 4.70 2.41 20.51
N ASP A 128 3.91 3.42 20.89
CA ASP A 128 2.56 3.28 21.45
C ASP A 128 1.44 3.62 20.45
N VAL A 129 1.79 4.02 19.22
CA VAL A 129 0.83 4.35 18.17
C VAL A 129 0.31 3.06 17.53
N ARG A 130 -1.00 3.00 17.27
CA ARG A 130 -1.70 1.84 16.71
C ARG A 130 -2.72 2.34 15.70
N PHE A 131 -2.88 1.64 14.58
CA PHE A 131 -3.98 1.95 13.66
C PHE A 131 -5.34 1.75 14.34
N ALA A 132 -6.25 2.68 14.08
CA ALA A 132 -7.58 2.72 14.65
C ALA A 132 -8.62 3.19 13.62
N ALA A 133 -9.89 2.93 13.96
CA ALA A 133 -11.02 3.47 13.22
C ALA A 133 -11.03 5.00 13.31
N GLY A 134 -11.15 5.67 12.16
CA GLY A 134 -11.11 7.12 12.05
C GLY A 134 -9.75 7.67 11.63
N ASP A 135 -8.70 6.85 11.56
CA ASP A 135 -7.40 7.29 11.05
C ASP A 135 -7.48 7.67 9.58
N GLU A 136 -6.91 8.83 9.24
CA GLU A 136 -6.73 9.30 7.87
C GLU A 136 -5.26 9.15 7.46
N LEU A 137 -5.03 8.36 6.42
CA LEU A 137 -3.69 8.07 5.91
C LEU A 137 -3.56 8.68 4.52
N SER A 138 -2.42 9.29 4.19
CA SER A 138 -2.20 9.82 2.84
C SER A 138 -1.84 8.69 1.89
N PHE A 139 -2.62 8.50 0.83
CA PHE A 139 -2.26 7.63 -0.28
C PHE A 139 -1.29 8.38 -1.20
N VAL A 140 -0.10 7.81 -1.39
CA VAL A 140 1.00 8.49 -2.07
C VAL A 140 1.49 7.72 -3.28
N ILE A 141 2.05 8.45 -4.24
CA ILE A 141 2.70 7.89 -5.42
C ILE A 141 4.07 8.53 -5.63
N SER A 142 5.00 7.79 -6.23
CA SER A 142 6.31 8.31 -6.64
C SER A 142 6.69 7.78 -8.01
N SER A 143 7.49 8.54 -8.74
CA SER A 143 8.31 7.98 -9.82
C SER A 143 9.44 7.11 -9.23
N PRO A 144 10.12 6.26 -10.02
CA PRO A 144 11.14 5.35 -9.51
C PRO A 144 12.36 6.04 -8.86
N VAL A 145 12.60 7.32 -9.18
CA VAL A 145 13.74 8.11 -8.69
C VAL A 145 13.28 9.40 -7.97
N GLY A 146 11.98 9.50 -7.67
CA GLY A 146 11.35 10.67 -7.06
C GLY A 146 11.21 10.58 -5.54
N ARG A 147 10.47 11.53 -4.97
CA ARG A 147 9.90 11.42 -3.61
C ARG A 147 8.42 11.10 -3.73
N PHE A 148 7.87 10.48 -2.69
CA PHE A 148 6.43 10.27 -2.61
C PHE A 148 5.70 11.61 -2.49
N ARG A 149 4.61 11.75 -3.24
CA ARG A 149 3.66 12.86 -3.13
C ARG A 149 2.25 12.32 -2.91
N SER A 150 1.43 13.06 -2.18
CA SER A 150 0.02 12.69 -1.95
C SER A 150 -0.76 12.74 -3.26
N ILE A 151 -1.71 11.82 -3.38
CA ILE A 151 -2.72 11.79 -4.45
C ILE A 151 -4.11 11.47 -3.92
N GLY A 152 -4.23 11.21 -2.63
CA GLY A 152 -5.50 10.81 -2.05
C GLY A 152 -5.41 10.55 -0.56
N THR A 153 -6.56 10.18 -0.01
CA THR A 153 -6.73 9.83 1.40
C THR A 153 -7.34 8.45 1.53
N LEU A 154 -6.74 7.64 2.40
CA LEU A 154 -7.23 6.35 2.82
C LEU A 154 -7.77 6.48 4.25
N LEU A 155 -9.10 6.52 4.38
CA LEU A 155 -9.78 6.68 5.67
C LEU A 155 -10.17 5.32 6.22
N LEU A 156 -9.58 4.93 7.35
CA LEU A 156 -9.94 3.71 8.07
C LEU A 156 -11.31 3.89 8.72
N LYS A 157 -12.24 2.99 8.41
CA LYS A 157 -13.59 2.96 8.97
C LYS A 157 -13.62 1.99 10.14
N LYS A 158 -14.57 1.05 10.15
CA LYS A 158 -14.75 0.10 11.26
C LYS A 158 -13.77 -1.08 11.15
N PRO A 159 -13.49 -1.78 12.26
CA PRO A 159 -12.80 -3.05 12.21
C PRO A 159 -13.50 -4.05 11.28
N HIS A 160 -12.71 -4.72 10.45
CA HIS A 160 -13.15 -5.77 9.54
C HIS A 160 -12.88 -7.14 10.17
N GLN A 161 -13.79 -8.08 9.98
CA GLN A 161 -13.65 -9.45 10.50
C GLN A 161 -12.89 -10.32 9.49
N GLY A 162 -11.70 -10.79 9.89
CA GLY A 162 -10.86 -11.65 9.06
C GLY A 162 -9.79 -10.91 8.25
N PRO A 163 -8.94 -11.65 7.52
CA PRO A 163 -7.87 -11.06 6.72
C PRO A 163 -8.42 -10.55 5.37
N ALA A 164 -7.77 -9.52 4.81
CA ALA A 164 -8.13 -9.00 3.49
C ALA A 164 -7.81 -9.99 2.35
N ARG A 165 -6.89 -10.94 2.58
CA ARG A 165 -6.36 -11.93 1.61
C ARG A 165 -5.75 -11.27 0.36
N PHE A 166 -4.44 -11.07 0.40
CA PHE A 166 -3.65 -10.56 -0.72
C PHE A 166 -3.61 -11.56 -1.89
N SER A 167 -3.68 -11.03 -3.10
CA SER A 167 -3.32 -11.73 -4.33
C SER A 167 -2.45 -10.81 -5.19
N GLY A 168 -1.19 -11.19 -5.39
CA GLY A 168 -0.25 -10.40 -6.22
C GLY A 168 -0.62 -10.33 -7.69
N GLY A 169 -1.54 -11.19 -8.15
CA GLY A 169 -2.13 -11.15 -9.49
C GLY A 169 -3.32 -10.20 -9.62
N ASN A 170 -3.83 -9.64 -8.51
CA ASN A 170 -4.94 -8.68 -8.50
C ASN A 170 -4.45 -7.29 -8.92
N SER A 171 -4.18 -7.19 -10.21
CA SER A 171 -3.78 -5.97 -10.89
C SER A 171 -4.50 -5.88 -12.23
N GLY A 172 -5.12 -4.73 -12.50
CA GLY A 172 -5.98 -4.52 -13.67
C GLY A 172 -6.18 -3.03 -13.96
N GLY A 173 -7.10 -2.70 -14.87
CA GLY A 173 -7.52 -1.31 -15.12
C GLY A 173 -6.38 -0.34 -15.44
N GLY A 174 -5.32 -0.83 -16.09
CA GLY A 174 -4.13 -0.04 -16.43
C GLY A 174 -3.02 -0.10 -15.38
N ILE A 175 -3.19 -0.76 -14.24
CA ILE A 175 -2.12 -1.02 -13.26
C ILE A 175 -1.60 -2.44 -13.41
N ARG A 176 -0.28 -2.59 -13.55
CA ARG A 176 0.38 -3.89 -13.67
C ARG A 176 1.67 -3.90 -12.83
N PRO A 177 1.87 -4.88 -11.94
CA PRO A 177 3.14 -5.03 -11.26
C PRO A 177 4.20 -5.34 -12.32
N LEU A 178 5.29 -4.60 -12.30
CA LEU A 178 6.50 -5.02 -12.98
C LEU A 178 7.11 -6.13 -12.12
N PRO A 179 7.50 -7.27 -12.72
CA PRO A 179 8.21 -8.29 -11.98
C PRO A 179 9.42 -7.65 -11.30
N PRO A 180 9.81 -8.10 -10.09
CA PRO A 180 11.00 -7.57 -9.44
C PRO A 180 12.14 -7.65 -10.44
N VAL A 181 12.72 -6.50 -10.76
CA VAL A 181 13.94 -6.46 -11.54
C VAL A 181 14.96 -7.15 -10.64
N ASN A 182 15.47 -8.32 -11.06
CA ASN A 182 16.63 -8.91 -10.41
C ASN A 182 17.78 -7.91 -10.59
N PHE A 183 17.97 -7.04 -9.61
CA PHE A 183 19.22 -6.32 -9.44
C PHE A 183 20.24 -7.38 -8.99
N TYR A 184 20.90 -8.00 -9.96
CA TYR A 184 22.08 -8.84 -9.74
C TYR A 184 23.25 -8.00 -9.24
#